data_AF-A0A964NM38-F1
#
_entry.id   AF-A0A964NM38-F1
#
_cell.length_a   1.000
_cell.length_b   1.000
_cell.length_c   1.000
_cell.angle_alpha   90.00
_cell.angle_beta   90.00
_cell.angle_gamma   90.00
#
_symmetry.space_group_name_H-M   'P 1'
#
loop_
_entity.id
_entity.type
_entity.pdbx_description
1 polymer ?
#
loop_
_entity_poly.entity_id
_entity_poly.type
_entity_poly.pdbx_seq_one_letter_code
_entity_poly.pdbx_strand_id
1 'polypeptide(L)'
;MLSKWKLAWQQLSNKHIAIALASSLLLHLWLMGALHVNSPALTAKKSVLEARLVLPKKTSKPSSVPMASKLLDQAKPAVKPIALPELPIIDNLPVNVVTEIRQDNAIASAGDEDDATDQHRAGNEAESIGYIVNPNPYQYIESEFDLYIGKEPALSSSPAGKAKIIYQLLPSAAQYHIESLMQAKGLAALITLDLLQTSSGYVNRSGLQPQHYLYQFGNKKNKTFTADFDWESKKIKLQSEAGQQKLDLADGSQDLLSFMYQFMYVAPMQSMQLSITNGKKIAIYVYSFEGEEVISSKMGDLRTVHLARTADESEKKTELWLSLDYQYVPVKIRESEENGKVYELVINSLKTDNPLLLPQ
;
A
#
# COMPACT_ATOMS: atom_id res chain seq x y z
N MET A 1 28.10 -41.97 -28.62
CA MET A 1 27.80 -41.36 -27.29
C MET A 1 28.34 -39.93 -27.11
N LEU A 2 28.87 -39.26 -28.14
CA LEU A 2 29.44 -37.90 -28.02
C LEU A 2 28.54 -36.77 -28.58
N SER A 3 27.38 -37.09 -29.18
CA SER A 3 26.50 -36.07 -29.79
C SER A 3 25.37 -35.56 -28.88
N LYS A 4 25.11 -36.20 -27.72
CA LYS A 4 24.05 -35.77 -26.79
C LYS A 4 24.50 -34.70 -25.78
N TRP A 5 25.79 -34.43 -25.66
CA TRP A 5 26.32 -33.42 -24.73
C TRP A 5 26.40 -32.01 -25.32
N LYS A 6 26.40 -31.88 -26.66
CA LYS A 6 26.50 -30.57 -27.33
C LYS A 6 25.18 -29.78 -27.33
N LEU A 7 24.03 -30.46 -27.14
CA LEU A 7 22.73 -29.79 -27.05
C LEU A 7 22.37 -29.26 -25.66
N ALA A 8 23.00 -29.77 -24.59
CA ALA A 8 22.73 -29.31 -23.22
C ALA A 8 23.37 -27.96 -22.87
N TRP A 9 24.30 -27.46 -23.70
CA TRP A 9 25.05 -26.23 -23.44
C TRP A 9 24.53 -24.98 -24.16
N GLN A 10 23.50 -25.11 -25.01
CA GLN A 10 22.96 -23.97 -25.76
C GLN A 10 21.65 -23.39 -25.19
N GLN A 11 21.17 -23.86 -24.03
CA GLN A 11 19.85 -23.46 -23.53
C GLN A 11 19.80 -22.86 -22.12
N LEU A 12 20.86 -22.18 -21.66
CA LEU A 12 20.72 -21.24 -20.56
C LEU A 12 21.56 -19.97 -20.80
N SER A 13 20.87 -18.82 -20.84
CA SER A 13 21.46 -17.49 -20.75
C SER A 13 22.07 -17.28 -19.35
N ASN A 14 23.22 -17.91 -19.11
CA ASN A 14 23.91 -17.98 -17.82
C ASN A 14 24.86 -16.81 -17.60
N LYS A 15 24.56 -15.61 -18.14
CA LYS A 15 25.38 -14.42 -17.88
C LYS A 15 25.50 -14.14 -16.39
N HIS A 16 24.42 -14.32 -15.63
CA HIS A 16 24.41 -14.11 -14.19
C HIS A 16 25.25 -15.15 -13.42
N ILE A 17 25.26 -16.41 -13.86
CA ILE A 17 26.09 -17.46 -13.23
C ILE A 17 27.57 -17.22 -13.54
N ALA A 18 27.91 -16.83 -14.77
CA ALA A 18 29.27 -16.49 -15.15
C ALA A 18 29.80 -15.27 -14.35
N ILE A 19 28.96 -14.25 -14.16
CA ILE A 19 29.30 -13.09 -13.32
C ILE A 19 29.48 -13.52 -11.86
N ALA A 20 28.59 -14.34 -11.30
CA ALA A 20 28.70 -14.81 -9.92
C ALA A 20 29.98 -15.62 -9.67
N LEU A 21 30.35 -16.52 -10.60
CA LEU A 21 31.58 -17.29 -10.52
C LEU A 21 32.82 -16.39 -10.63
N ALA A 22 32.82 -15.40 -11.53
CA ALA A 22 33.92 -14.46 -11.67
C ALA A 22 34.09 -13.59 -10.42
N SER A 23 33.00 -13.09 -9.83
CA SER A 23 33.02 -12.32 -8.58
C SER A 23 33.51 -13.17 -7.40
N SER A 24 33.08 -14.43 -7.32
CA SER A 24 33.53 -15.37 -6.29
C SER A 24 35.03 -15.67 -6.40
N LEU A 25 35.55 -15.85 -7.62
CA LEU A 25 36.97 -16.08 -7.87
C LEU A 25 37.81 -14.85 -7.48
N LEU A 26 37.35 -13.65 -7.85
CA LEU A 26 37.99 -12.38 -7.49
C LEU A 26 38.06 -12.17 -5.97
N LEU A 27 36.98 -12.50 -5.25
CA LEU A 27 36.94 -12.42 -3.80
C LEU A 27 37.93 -13.40 -3.15
N HIS A 28 38.00 -14.63 -3.64
CA HIS A 28 38.96 -15.62 -3.14
C HIS A 28 40.42 -15.22 -3.44
N LEU A 29 40.70 -14.67 -4.62
CA LEU A 29 42.04 -14.18 -4.97
C LEU A 29 42.45 -12.97 -4.12
N TRP A 30 41.50 -12.09 -3.78
CA TRP A 30 41.75 -10.98 -2.85
C TRP A 30 42.02 -11.48 -1.42
N LEU A 31 41.22 -12.44 -0.91
CA LEU A 31 41.43 -13.01 0.42
C LEU A 31 42.74 -13.79 0.56
N MET A 32 43.17 -14.46 -0.50
CA MET A 32 44.46 -15.18 -0.54
C MET A 32 45.67 -14.26 -0.72
N GLY A 33 45.47 -12.94 -0.76
CA GLY A 33 46.56 -11.96 -0.93
C GLY A 33 47.19 -11.96 -2.32
N ALA A 34 46.54 -12.56 -3.33
CA ALA A 34 47.04 -12.55 -4.70
C ALA A 34 46.80 -11.19 -5.40
N LEU A 35 45.93 -10.34 -4.85
CA LEU A 35 45.65 -8.98 -5.34
C LEU A 35 46.12 -7.94 -4.34
N HIS A 36 47.33 -7.42 -4.55
CA HIS A 36 47.86 -6.30 -3.77
C HIS A 36 47.35 -4.98 -4.38
N VAL A 37 46.38 -4.35 -3.72
CA VAL A 37 45.93 -2.99 -4.08
C VAL A 37 46.81 -1.99 -3.34
N ASN A 38 47.79 -1.43 -4.04
CA ASN A 38 48.60 -0.33 -3.50
C ASN A 38 47.74 0.94 -3.42
N SER A 39 47.33 1.32 -2.22
CA SER A 39 46.70 2.62 -1.98
C SER A 39 47.74 3.74 -2.16
N PRO A 40 47.49 4.78 -2.98
CA PRO A 40 48.37 5.94 -3.00
C PRO A 40 48.33 6.62 -1.64
N ALA A 41 49.50 6.87 -1.05
CA ALA A 41 49.61 7.62 0.18
C ALA A 41 49.04 9.03 -0.04
N LEU A 42 47.90 9.32 0.60
CA LEU A 42 47.35 10.66 0.64
C LEU A 42 48.28 11.50 1.52
N THR A 43 49.12 12.32 0.90
CA THR A 43 49.93 13.33 1.57
C THR A 43 48.97 14.34 2.20
N ALA A 44 48.62 14.15 3.46
CA ALA A 44 47.79 15.08 4.21
C ALA A 44 48.54 16.42 4.32
N LYS A 45 48.13 17.40 3.52
CA LYS A 45 48.58 18.79 3.65
C LYS A 45 48.02 19.30 4.98
N LYS A 46 48.88 19.39 5.99
CA LYS A 46 48.55 19.88 7.33
C LYS A 46 48.14 21.36 7.22
N SER A 47 46.84 21.66 7.29
CA SER A 47 46.36 23.03 7.49
C SER A 47 46.46 23.34 8.98
N VAL A 48 47.22 24.39 9.31
CA VAL A 48 47.30 24.94 10.67
C VAL A 48 46.05 25.80 10.88
N LEU A 49 45.20 25.39 11.81
CA LEU A 49 44.09 26.21 12.29
C LEU A 49 44.62 27.15 13.39
N GLU A 50 44.71 28.44 13.11
CA GLU A 50 44.94 29.44 14.16
C GLU A 50 43.62 29.75 14.88
N ALA A 51 43.49 29.24 16.10
CA ALA A 51 42.41 29.62 17.00
C ALA A 51 42.87 30.80 17.87
N ARG A 52 42.22 31.96 17.73
CA ARG A 52 42.44 33.12 18.62
C ARG A 52 41.34 33.16 19.69
N LEU A 53 41.73 33.13 20.96
CA LEU A 53 40.81 33.32 22.08
C LEU A 53 40.31 34.76 22.12
N VAL A 54 39.00 34.95 22.04
CA VAL A 54 38.32 36.20 22.39
C VAL A 54 37.74 36.04 23.80
N LEU A 55 38.14 36.91 24.73
CA LEU A 55 37.64 36.91 26.10
C LEU A 55 36.16 37.35 26.11
N PRO A 56 35.24 36.57 26.69
CA PRO A 56 33.85 37.01 26.86
C PRO A 56 33.75 38.13 27.91
N LYS A 57 32.91 39.12 27.61
CA LYS A 57 32.57 40.21 28.54
C LYS A 57 31.86 39.62 29.76
N LYS A 58 32.41 39.88 30.94
CA LYS A 58 31.98 39.39 32.26
C LYS A 58 30.53 39.81 32.56
N THR A 59 29.59 38.88 32.52
CA THR A 59 28.26 39.01 33.12
C THR A 59 28.17 38.15 34.38
N SER A 60 27.62 38.76 35.42
CA SER A 60 27.56 38.27 36.80
C SER A 60 26.61 37.08 36.99
N LYS A 61 27.08 36.09 37.75
CA LYS A 61 26.33 34.98 38.37
C LYS A 61 25.33 35.49 39.42
N PRO A 62 24.24 34.75 39.70
CA PRO A 62 24.21 33.78 40.82
C PRO A 62 23.43 32.49 40.42
N SER A 63 23.36 31.35 41.11
CA SER A 63 23.81 30.80 42.40
C SER A 63 23.84 29.27 42.23
N SER A 64 24.52 28.57 43.14
CA SER A 64 24.80 27.13 43.17
C SER A 64 23.77 26.28 43.92
N VAL A 65 23.53 25.03 43.48
CA VAL A 65 23.32 23.83 44.33
C VAL A 65 23.83 22.58 43.58
N PRO A 66 24.50 21.59 44.22
CA PRO A 66 25.20 20.48 43.56
C PRO A 66 24.35 19.20 43.45
N MET A 67 24.53 18.44 42.36
CA MET A 67 24.03 17.06 42.23
C MET A 67 25.24 16.12 42.12
N ALA A 68 25.35 15.20 43.08
CA ALA A 68 26.40 14.18 43.11
C ALA A 68 26.08 13.06 42.10
N SER A 69 27.11 12.69 41.33
CA SER A 69 27.13 11.57 40.39
C SER A 69 27.58 10.28 41.10
N LYS A 70 26.93 9.16 40.75
CA LYS A 70 27.53 7.83 40.83
C LYS A 70 27.22 7.08 39.53
N LEU A 71 28.28 6.53 38.94
CA LEU A 71 28.36 5.83 37.64
C LEU A 71 28.33 4.29 37.82
N LEU A 72 28.24 3.61 36.66
CA LEU A 72 28.38 2.17 36.32
C LEU A 72 27.12 1.30 36.54
N ASP A 73 26.66 0.43 35.62
CA ASP A 73 27.30 -0.30 34.53
C ASP A 73 26.27 -0.68 33.44
N GLN A 74 26.65 -0.71 32.15
CA GLN A 74 25.84 -1.34 31.08
C GLN A 74 26.59 -2.50 30.44
N ALA A 75 26.05 -3.71 30.65
CA ALA A 75 26.44 -4.92 29.96
C ALA A 75 25.80 -5.00 28.56
N LYS A 76 26.62 -5.41 27.59
CA LYS A 76 26.28 -5.59 26.17
C LYS A 76 25.70 -7.00 25.94
N PRO A 77 24.52 -7.18 25.30
CA PRO A 77 24.15 -8.47 24.75
C PRO A 77 24.57 -8.59 23.28
N ALA A 78 25.07 -9.78 22.94
CA ALA A 78 25.45 -10.18 21.60
C ALA A 78 24.22 -10.37 20.70
N VAL A 79 24.27 -9.79 19.50
CA VAL A 79 23.26 -9.96 18.45
C VAL A 79 23.47 -11.31 17.76
N LYS A 80 22.47 -12.20 17.81
CA LYS A 80 22.36 -13.36 16.91
C LYS A 80 21.77 -12.91 15.55
N PRO A 81 22.12 -13.58 14.44
CA PRO A 81 21.70 -13.16 13.09
C PRO A 81 20.17 -13.16 12.94
N ILE A 82 19.63 -12.04 12.47
CA ILE A 82 18.22 -11.81 12.14
C ILE A 82 17.93 -12.46 10.78
N ALA A 83 16.85 -13.25 10.70
CA ALA A 83 16.37 -13.87 9.47
C ALA A 83 15.73 -12.85 8.50
N LEU A 84 15.74 -13.18 7.20
CA LEU A 84 15.54 -12.26 6.07
C LEU A 84 14.09 -11.76 5.88
N PRO A 85 13.88 -10.50 5.44
CA PRO A 85 12.54 -9.96 5.11
C PRO A 85 11.93 -10.46 3.79
N GLU A 86 10.71 -11.00 3.84
CA GLU A 86 9.77 -11.12 2.71
C GLU A 86 8.70 -10.00 2.76
N LEU A 87 8.34 -9.42 1.61
CA LEU A 87 7.16 -8.54 1.44
C LEU A 87 5.86 -9.31 1.71
N PRO A 88 4.70 -8.65 1.91
CA PRO A 88 3.49 -9.30 2.40
C PRO A 88 3.15 -10.55 1.56
N ILE A 89 3.32 -11.71 2.19
CA ILE A 89 2.85 -13.00 1.70
C ILE A 89 1.46 -13.17 2.29
N ILE A 90 0.44 -13.14 1.43
CA ILE A 90 -0.91 -13.54 1.80
C ILE A 90 -0.93 -15.08 1.87
N ASP A 91 -0.52 -15.65 3.00
CA ASP A 91 -0.63 -17.08 3.26
C ASP A 91 -2.04 -17.50 3.71
N ASN A 92 -2.34 -18.74 3.38
CA ASN A 92 -3.64 -19.40 3.45
C ASN A 92 -4.04 -19.78 4.88
N LEU A 93 -5.33 -19.62 5.22
CA LEU A 93 -6.03 -20.45 6.21
C LEU A 93 -7.39 -20.90 5.63
N PRO A 94 -7.84 -22.12 5.96
CA PRO A 94 -8.95 -22.81 5.28
C PRO A 94 -10.33 -22.27 5.67
N VAL A 95 -11.24 -22.40 4.71
CA VAL A 95 -12.69 -22.14 4.82
C VAL A 95 -13.32 -23.11 5.82
N ASN A 96 -14.05 -22.57 6.79
CA ASN A 96 -15.29 -23.16 7.30
C ASN A 96 -16.02 -22.14 8.18
N VAL A 97 -17.10 -21.55 7.66
CA VAL A 97 -18.38 -21.45 8.39
C VAL A 97 -19.50 -21.42 7.35
N VAL A 98 -20.22 -22.54 7.25
CA VAL A 98 -21.63 -22.61 6.83
C VAL A 98 -22.44 -22.57 8.12
N THR A 99 -23.35 -21.60 8.28
CA THR A 99 -24.62 -21.75 9.02
C THR A 99 -25.48 -20.53 8.69
N GLU A 100 -26.52 -20.57 7.85
CA GLU A 100 -27.83 -21.27 7.94
C GLU A 100 -28.92 -20.17 8.02
N ILE A 101 -29.53 -19.89 6.88
CA ILE A 101 -30.69 -19.01 6.75
C ILE A 101 -31.88 -19.75 7.36
N ARG A 102 -32.45 -19.20 8.43
CA ARG A 102 -33.73 -19.67 8.95
C ARG A 102 -34.85 -18.89 8.27
N GLN A 103 -35.52 -19.55 7.31
CA GLN A 103 -36.83 -19.17 6.84
C GLN A 103 -37.86 -19.48 7.92
N ASP A 104 -38.59 -18.47 8.38
CA ASP A 104 -39.89 -18.69 9.01
C ASP A 104 -40.99 -18.15 8.09
N ASN A 105 -41.84 -19.08 7.64
CA ASN A 105 -43.12 -18.84 6.97
C ASN A 105 -44.23 -18.78 8.03
N ALA A 106 -45.11 -17.77 7.96
CA ALA A 106 -46.50 -17.82 8.45
C ALA A 106 -47.27 -16.69 7.72
N ILE A 107 -47.99 -16.98 6.63
CA ILE A 107 -49.41 -17.35 6.50
C ILE A 107 -50.41 -16.22 6.87
N ALA A 108 -51.04 -15.72 5.79
CA ALA A 108 -52.44 -15.28 5.59
C ALA A 108 -52.99 -13.98 6.20
N SER A 109 -53.42 -13.09 5.30
CA SER A 109 -54.85 -12.75 5.17
C SER A 109 -55.15 -12.27 3.74
N ALA A 110 -56.16 -12.88 3.12
CA ALA A 110 -56.78 -12.44 1.88
C ALA A 110 -57.84 -11.35 2.17
N GLY A 111 -58.12 -10.50 1.20
CA GLY A 111 -59.26 -9.57 1.22
C GLY A 111 -59.18 -8.47 0.16
N ASP A 112 -60.00 -8.66 -0.88
CA ASP A 112 -60.66 -7.68 -1.74
C ASP A 112 -59.93 -7.04 -2.95
N GLU A 113 -60.45 -7.42 -4.12
CA GLU A 113 -60.38 -6.74 -5.41
C GLU A 113 -61.31 -5.50 -5.39
N ASP A 114 -60.88 -4.36 -5.94
CA ASP A 114 -61.57 -3.73 -7.08
C ASP A 114 -60.92 -2.40 -7.57
N ASP A 115 -60.92 -2.31 -8.90
CA ASP A 115 -61.10 -1.15 -9.80
C ASP A 115 -60.03 -0.05 -10.03
N ALA A 116 -60.04 0.40 -11.29
CA ALA A 116 -59.22 1.33 -12.06
C ALA A 116 -58.87 2.66 -11.37
N THR A 117 -57.80 3.38 -11.72
CA THR A 117 -57.64 4.09 -13.02
C THR A 117 -56.24 4.71 -13.12
N ASP A 118 -55.73 4.76 -14.35
CA ASP A 118 -54.60 5.55 -14.82
C ASP A 118 -54.80 7.07 -14.57
N GLN A 119 -53.85 7.72 -13.89
CA GLN A 119 -53.32 9.07 -14.13
C GLN A 119 -52.66 9.65 -12.87
N HIS A 120 -51.32 9.68 -12.84
CA HIS A 120 -50.55 10.92 -12.91
C HIS A 120 -49.07 10.65 -12.64
N ARG A 121 -48.32 10.76 -13.73
CA ARG A 121 -46.88 11.05 -13.78
C ARG A 121 -46.58 12.29 -12.92
N ALA A 122 -46.13 12.08 -11.69
CA ALA A 122 -45.46 13.10 -10.88
C ALA A 122 -44.55 12.42 -9.85
N GLY A 123 -43.25 12.65 -9.99
CA GLY A 123 -42.30 12.61 -8.88
C GLY A 123 -42.00 11.26 -8.23
N ASN A 124 -41.26 10.38 -8.91
CA ASN A 124 -40.30 9.53 -8.19
C ASN A 124 -38.97 10.31 -8.03
N GLU A 125 -39.04 11.39 -7.25
CA GLU A 125 -37.89 11.89 -6.48
C GLU A 125 -38.03 11.30 -5.08
N ALA A 126 -37.87 9.98 -4.98
CA ALA A 126 -37.83 9.27 -3.72
C ALA A 126 -36.44 8.66 -3.54
N GLU A 127 -35.69 9.30 -2.63
CA GLU A 127 -34.54 8.76 -1.91
C GLU A 127 -33.27 8.49 -2.72
N SER A 128 -32.70 9.55 -3.30
CA SER A 128 -31.24 9.64 -3.37
C SER A 128 -30.72 9.90 -1.95
N ILE A 129 -30.32 8.85 -1.23
CA ILE A 129 -29.30 9.00 -0.18
C ILE A 129 -28.15 9.78 -0.83
N GLY A 130 -28.00 11.04 -0.41
CA GLY A 130 -27.25 12.06 -1.12
C GLY A 130 -25.75 11.81 -1.07
N TYR A 131 -25.27 10.88 -1.89
CA TYR A 131 -23.86 10.84 -2.26
C TYR A 131 -23.62 12.06 -3.16
N ILE A 132 -23.03 13.12 -2.60
CA ILE A 132 -22.49 14.20 -3.41
C ILE A 132 -21.28 13.62 -4.13
N VAL A 133 -21.49 13.21 -5.38
CA VAL A 133 -20.39 12.83 -6.26
C VAL A 133 -19.60 14.10 -6.55
N ASN A 134 -18.31 14.11 -6.21
CA ASN A 134 -17.41 15.20 -6.58
C ASN A 134 -17.54 15.46 -8.09
N PRO A 135 -18.03 16.65 -8.51
CA PRO A 135 -18.27 16.92 -9.92
C PRO A 135 -16.98 17.15 -10.72
N ASN A 136 -15.86 17.40 -10.03
CA ASN A 136 -14.57 17.71 -10.63
C ASN A 136 -13.45 16.85 -9.99
N PRO A 137 -13.47 15.52 -10.15
CA PRO A 137 -12.38 14.67 -9.71
C PRO A 137 -11.15 14.88 -10.59
N TYR A 138 -9.96 14.65 -10.03
CA TYR A 138 -8.74 14.61 -10.84
C TYR A 138 -8.86 13.58 -11.98
N GLN A 139 -8.42 13.95 -13.19
CA GLN A 139 -8.35 12.99 -14.30
C GLN A 139 -7.02 12.26 -14.31
N TYR A 140 -5.99 12.82 -13.67
CA TYR A 140 -4.68 12.19 -13.57
C TYR A 140 -4.06 12.46 -12.21
N ILE A 141 -3.57 11.41 -11.57
CA ILE A 141 -2.75 11.50 -10.36
C ILE A 141 -1.55 10.59 -10.54
N GLU A 142 -0.36 11.10 -10.20
CA GLU A 142 0.83 10.30 -9.98
C GLU A 142 1.33 10.55 -8.56
N SER A 143 1.30 9.50 -7.74
CA SER A 143 1.71 9.50 -6.34
C SER A 143 2.96 8.63 -6.19
N GLU A 144 4.05 9.21 -5.68
CA GLU A 144 5.20 8.43 -5.23
C GLU A 144 5.18 8.33 -3.71
N PHE A 145 5.44 7.14 -3.19
CA PHE A 145 5.52 6.85 -1.75
C PHE A 145 6.89 6.28 -1.39
N ASP A 146 7.35 6.60 -0.19
CA ASP A 146 8.41 5.86 0.47
C ASP A 146 7.81 4.71 1.29
N LEU A 147 8.37 3.51 1.15
CA LEU A 147 7.97 2.33 1.91
C LEU A 147 8.86 2.15 3.13
N TYR A 148 8.26 2.08 4.31
CA TYR A 148 8.90 1.76 5.57
C TYR A 148 8.39 0.42 6.10
N ILE A 149 9.29 -0.39 6.66
CA ILE A 149 8.98 -1.74 7.16
C ILE A 149 9.60 -1.89 8.54
N GLY A 150 8.81 -2.31 9.53
CA GLY A 150 9.28 -2.51 10.90
C GLY A 150 8.13 -2.76 11.86
N LYS A 151 8.40 -2.89 13.16
CA LYS A 151 7.34 -2.91 14.19
C LYS A 151 6.80 -1.51 14.46
N GLU A 152 7.70 -0.54 14.49
CA GLU A 152 7.41 0.89 14.60
C GLU A 152 8.21 1.60 13.51
N PRO A 153 7.67 1.67 12.28
CA PRO A 153 8.30 2.40 11.20
C PRO A 153 8.42 3.87 11.59
N ALA A 154 9.63 4.43 11.50
CA ALA A 154 9.87 5.85 11.76
C ALA A 154 10.30 6.54 10.47
N LEU A 155 9.73 7.71 10.18
CA LEU A 155 10.11 8.53 9.02
C LEU A 155 11.61 8.91 9.02
N SER A 156 12.27 8.87 10.19
CA SER A 156 13.71 9.13 10.34
C SER A 156 14.60 7.99 9.81
N SER A 157 14.03 6.81 9.56
CA SER A 157 14.76 5.67 9.00
C SER A 157 14.93 5.79 7.48
N SER A 158 15.89 5.06 6.90
CA SER A 158 15.98 4.96 5.44
C SER A 158 14.80 4.13 4.90
N PRO A 159 14.07 4.60 3.86
CA PRO A 159 13.01 3.81 3.25
C PRO A 159 13.52 2.45 2.75
N ALA A 160 12.76 1.40 3.03
CA ALA A 160 12.99 0.03 2.57
C ALA A 160 12.61 -0.17 1.09
N GLY A 161 11.85 0.76 0.52
CA GLY A 161 11.41 0.70 -0.87
C GLY A 161 10.70 1.98 -1.31
N LYS A 162 10.08 1.91 -2.49
CA LYS A 162 9.21 2.94 -3.03
C LYS A 162 7.95 2.31 -3.60
N ALA A 163 6.86 3.07 -3.66
CA ALA A 163 5.72 2.73 -4.49
C ALA A 163 5.39 3.90 -5.41
N LYS A 164 4.94 3.60 -6.63
CA LYS A 164 4.39 4.57 -7.57
C LYS A 164 2.98 4.13 -7.91
N ILE A 165 2.00 5.01 -7.67
CA ILE A 165 0.60 4.79 -8.00
C ILE A 165 0.19 5.84 -9.03
N ILE A 166 -0.34 5.39 -10.16
CA ILE A 166 -0.89 6.24 -11.20
C ILE A 166 -2.39 5.99 -11.29
N TYR A 167 -3.18 7.04 -11.17
CA TYR A 167 -4.61 7.06 -11.45
C TYR A 167 -4.87 7.83 -12.75
N GLN A 168 -5.71 7.29 -13.63
CA GLN A 168 -6.13 7.92 -14.87
C GLN A 168 -7.64 7.75 -15.08
N LEU A 169 -8.33 8.84 -15.39
CA LEU A 169 -9.70 8.85 -15.89
C LEU A 169 -9.68 9.20 -17.38
N LEU A 170 -10.19 8.30 -18.22
CA LEU A 170 -10.28 8.49 -19.66
C LEU A 170 -11.57 9.26 -19.99
N PRO A 171 -11.48 10.52 -20.47
CA PRO A 171 -12.64 11.42 -20.57
C PRO A 171 -13.77 10.94 -21.49
N SER A 172 -13.46 10.19 -22.54
CA SER A 172 -14.44 9.77 -23.55
C SER A 172 -15.30 8.58 -23.12
N ALA A 173 -14.91 7.85 -22.06
CA ALA A 173 -15.54 6.58 -21.71
C ALA A 173 -15.94 6.46 -20.23
N ALA A 174 -15.68 7.49 -19.41
CA ALA A 174 -15.75 7.41 -17.95
C ALA A 174 -15.02 6.18 -17.40
N GLN A 175 -14.01 5.70 -18.13
CA GLN A 175 -13.20 4.55 -17.75
C GLN A 175 -12.06 5.03 -16.90
N TYR A 176 -11.78 4.32 -15.82
CA TYR A 176 -10.61 4.61 -15.01
C TYR A 176 -9.60 3.45 -15.11
N HIS A 177 -8.34 3.80 -14.86
CA HIS A 177 -7.26 2.85 -14.66
C HIS A 177 -6.39 3.31 -13.49
N ILE A 178 -6.07 2.38 -12.60
CA ILE A 178 -5.14 2.56 -11.48
C ILE A 178 -4.05 1.51 -11.63
N GLU A 179 -2.79 1.94 -11.62
CA GLU A 179 -1.63 1.06 -11.58
C GLU A 179 -0.79 1.40 -10.36
N SER A 180 -0.43 0.41 -9.56
CA SER A 180 0.45 0.53 -8.41
C SER A 180 1.63 -0.41 -8.57
N LEU A 181 2.84 0.14 -8.56
CA LEU A 181 4.09 -0.61 -8.58
C LEU A 181 4.90 -0.28 -7.33
N MET A 182 5.10 -1.29 -6.49
CA MET A 182 5.93 -1.20 -5.28
C MET A 182 7.20 -2.05 -5.44
N GLN A 183 8.35 -1.44 -5.14
CA GLN A 183 9.67 -2.02 -5.33
C GLN A 183 10.53 -1.79 -4.08
N ALA A 184 11.26 -2.82 -3.67
CA ALA A 184 12.22 -2.68 -2.58
C ALA A 184 13.47 -1.91 -3.03
N LYS A 185 14.20 -1.34 -2.06
CA LYS A 185 15.46 -0.60 -2.29
C LYS A 185 16.59 -1.18 -1.43
N GLY A 186 17.83 -1.01 -1.89
CA GLY A 186 19.03 -1.36 -1.12
C GLY A 186 19.11 -2.87 -0.87
N LEU A 187 19.48 -3.27 0.34
CA LEU A 187 19.61 -4.69 0.70
C LEU A 187 18.26 -5.43 0.67
N ALA A 188 17.14 -4.74 0.89
CA ALA A 188 15.81 -5.35 0.78
C ALA A 188 15.52 -5.82 -0.65
N ALA A 189 16.01 -5.11 -1.67
CA ALA A 189 15.82 -5.46 -3.08
C ALA A 189 16.48 -6.79 -3.50
N LEU A 190 17.44 -7.31 -2.71
CA LEU A 190 18.09 -8.59 -3.00
C LEU A 190 17.21 -9.80 -2.73
N ILE A 191 16.18 -9.63 -1.90
CA ILE A 191 15.43 -10.72 -1.26
C ILE A 191 13.91 -10.54 -1.42
N THR A 192 13.51 -9.39 -1.93
CA THR A 192 12.13 -8.95 -2.04
C THR A 192 11.75 -8.79 -3.50
N LEU A 193 10.60 -9.34 -3.89
CA LEU A 193 10.04 -9.19 -5.23
C LEU A 193 9.20 -7.91 -5.34
N ASP A 194 8.99 -7.42 -6.55
CA ASP A 194 8.10 -6.28 -6.79
C ASP A 194 6.63 -6.67 -6.58
N LEU A 195 5.79 -5.73 -6.16
CA LEU A 195 4.33 -5.88 -6.15
C LEU A 195 3.73 -4.97 -7.22
N LEU A 196 3.06 -5.56 -8.20
CA LEU A 196 2.25 -4.87 -9.20
C LEU A 196 0.77 -5.13 -8.88
N GLN A 197 -0.01 -4.05 -8.82
CA GLN A 197 -1.47 -4.12 -8.75
C GLN A 197 -2.08 -3.23 -9.83
N THR A 198 -3.16 -3.67 -10.44
CA THR A 198 -3.96 -2.81 -11.33
C THR A 198 -5.44 -2.93 -11.02
N SER A 199 -6.18 -1.83 -11.21
CA SER A 199 -7.64 -1.80 -11.17
C SER A 199 -8.13 -1.01 -12.38
N SER A 200 -9.12 -1.52 -13.08
CA SER A 200 -9.79 -0.79 -14.15
C SER A 200 -11.29 -1.01 -14.10
N GLY A 201 -12.04 -0.02 -14.54
CA GLY A 201 -13.49 -0.07 -14.55
C GLY A 201 -14.10 1.23 -15.04
N TYR A 202 -15.31 1.51 -14.57
CA TYR A 202 -16.06 2.71 -14.93
C TYR A 202 -16.34 3.57 -13.71
N VAL A 203 -16.57 4.86 -13.95
CA VAL A 203 -17.13 5.78 -12.98
C VAL A 203 -18.63 5.89 -13.20
N ASN A 204 -19.41 5.70 -12.15
CA ASN A 204 -20.86 5.86 -12.15
C ASN A 204 -21.30 6.88 -11.08
N ARG A 205 -22.61 6.97 -10.83
CA ARG A 205 -23.19 7.91 -9.84
C ARG A 205 -22.82 7.60 -8.38
N SER A 206 -22.21 6.46 -8.11
CA SER A 206 -21.72 6.04 -6.80
C SER A 206 -20.20 6.04 -6.72
N GLY A 207 -19.49 6.54 -7.75
CA GLY A 207 -18.03 6.58 -7.82
C GLY A 207 -17.45 5.45 -8.68
N LEU A 208 -16.35 4.86 -8.23
CA LEU A 208 -15.64 3.81 -8.96
C LEU A 208 -16.42 2.49 -8.92
N GLN A 209 -16.55 1.86 -10.09
CA GLN A 209 -17.14 0.54 -10.28
C GLN A 209 -16.11 -0.35 -11.00
N PRO A 210 -15.32 -1.15 -10.27
CA PRO A 210 -14.25 -1.97 -10.86
C PRO A 210 -14.81 -3.05 -11.78
N GLN A 211 -14.09 -3.35 -12.84
CA GLN A 211 -14.37 -4.45 -13.76
C GLN A 211 -13.28 -5.52 -13.74
N HIS A 212 -12.03 -5.10 -13.61
CA HIS A 212 -10.89 -5.99 -13.56
C HIS A 212 -9.88 -5.52 -12.52
N TYR A 213 -9.37 -6.46 -11.75
CA TYR A 213 -8.31 -6.24 -10.78
C TYR A 213 -7.22 -7.30 -10.92
N LEU A 214 -5.96 -6.86 -10.84
CA LEU A 214 -4.77 -7.70 -10.82
C LEU A 214 -4.00 -7.45 -9.52
N TYR A 215 -3.56 -8.54 -8.90
CA TYR A 215 -2.52 -8.54 -7.88
C TYR A 215 -1.40 -9.48 -8.34
N GLN A 216 -0.18 -8.98 -8.43
CA GLN A 216 0.97 -9.76 -8.88
C GLN A 216 2.19 -9.46 -8.02
N PHE A 217 2.59 -10.45 -7.21
CA PHE A 217 3.78 -10.36 -6.38
C PHE A 217 4.95 -11.13 -7.02
N GLY A 218 5.89 -10.39 -7.61
CA GLY A 218 6.93 -10.90 -8.48
C GLY A 218 6.39 -11.31 -9.86
N ASN A 219 7.04 -12.29 -10.50
CA ASN A 219 6.68 -12.73 -11.85
C ASN A 219 6.12 -14.17 -11.89
N LYS A 220 5.81 -14.76 -10.74
CA LYS A 220 5.36 -16.15 -10.65
C LYS A 220 3.83 -16.23 -10.65
N LYS A 221 3.27 -17.15 -11.46
CA LYS A 221 1.82 -17.38 -11.57
C LYS A 221 1.17 -17.71 -10.23
N ASN A 222 1.87 -18.45 -9.35
CA ASN A 222 1.40 -18.81 -8.02
C ASN A 222 1.27 -17.62 -7.05
N LYS A 223 1.75 -16.45 -7.46
CA LYS A 223 1.67 -15.16 -6.75
C LYS A 223 0.90 -14.11 -7.58
N THR A 224 0.12 -14.56 -8.56
CA THR A 224 -0.74 -13.73 -9.40
C THR A 224 -2.20 -14.10 -9.15
N PHE A 225 -3.01 -13.11 -8.82
CA PHE A 225 -4.44 -13.24 -8.59
C PHE A 225 -5.18 -12.19 -9.40
N THR A 226 -6.33 -12.55 -9.98
CA THR A 226 -7.20 -11.60 -10.66
C THR A 226 -8.62 -11.70 -10.14
N ALA A 227 -9.34 -10.59 -10.21
CA ALA A 227 -10.78 -10.54 -10.01
C ALA A 227 -11.47 -9.88 -11.19
N ASP A 228 -12.43 -10.57 -11.80
CA ASP A 228 -13.32 -10.02 -12.83
C ASP A 228 -14.72 -9.81 -12.25
N PHE A 229 -15.21 -8.58 -12.33
CA PHE A 229 -16.50 -8.17 -11.80
C PHE A 229 -17.55 -8.17 -12.91
N ASP A 230 -18.51 -9.06 -12.82
CA ASP A 230 -19.66 -9.14 -13.71
C ASP A 230 -20.89 -8.56 -13.00
N TRP A 231 -21.09 -7.25 -13.19
CA TRP A 231 -22.18 -6.49 -12.58
C TRP A 231 -23.56 -6.83 -13.16
N GLU A 232 -23.61 -7.34 -14.39
CA GLU A 232 -24.85 -7.75 -15.04
C GLU A 232 -25.35 -9.05 -14.42
N SER A 233 -24.48 -10.06 -14.29
CA SER A 233 -24.86 -11.34 -13.66
C SER A 233 -24.74 -11.35 -12.12
N LYS A 234 -24.29 -10.24 -11.51
CA LYS A 234 -24.01 -10.11 -10.07
C LYS A 234 -23.05 -11.20 -9.56
N LYS A 235 -21.99 -11.46 -10.33
CA LYS A 235 -20.96 -12.44 -9.98
C LYS A 235 -19.57 -11.84 -10.04
N ILE A 236 -18.70 -12.32 -9.16
CA ILE A 236 -17.27 -12.05 -9.23
C ILE A 236 -16.52 -13.35 -9.51
N LYS A 237 -15.57 -13.30 -10.44
CA LYS A 237 -14.69 -14.41 -10.78
C LYS A 237 -13.30 -14.13 -10.22
N LEU A 238 -12.85 -14.96 -9.29
CA LEU A 238 -11.50 -14.91 -8.73
C LEU A 238 -10.65 -15.98 -9.40
N GLN A 239 -9.47 -15.63 -9.88
CA GLN A 239 -8.58 -16.57 -10.56
C GLN A 239 -7.18 -16.54 -9.95
N SER A 240 -6.61 -17.74 -9.79
CA SER A 240 -5.27 -17.99 -9.27
C SER A 240 -4.66 -19.20 -9.99
N GLU A 241 -3.42 -19.56 -9.68
CA GLU A 241 -2.84 -20.83 -10.14
C GLU A 241 -3.64 -22.05 -9.66
N ALA A 242 -4.22 -22.00 -8.45
CA ALA A 242 -5.00 -23.10 -7.88
C ALA A 242 -6.35 -23.32 -8.57
N GLY A 243 -6.79 -22.38 -9.41
CA GLY A 243 -8.03 -22.46 -10.17
C GLY A 243 -8.85 -21.18 -10.13
N GLN A 244 -10.13 -21.32 -10.51
CA GLN A 244 -11.10 -20.24 -10.60
C GLN A 244 -12.25 -20.48 -9.63
N GLN A 245 -12.69 -19.42 -8.94
CA GLN A 245 -13.88 -19.42 -8.10
C GLN A 245 -14.86 -18.37 -8.61
N LYS A 246 -16.16 -18.69 -8.62
CA LYS A 246 -17.23 -17.74 -8.93
C LYS A 246 -18.07 -17.54 -7.68
N LEU A 247 -18.21 -16.29 -7.24
CA LEU A 247 -18.94 -15.91 -6.03
C LEU A 247 -20.01 -14.86 -6.36
N ASP A 248 -20.90 -14.60 -5.39
CA ASP A 248 -21.84 -13.49 -5.46
C ASP A 248 -21.10 -12.15 -5.36
N LEU A 249 -21.58 -11.16 -6.13
CA LEU A 249 -21.07 -9.80 -6.15
C LEU A 249 -22.13 -8.86 -5.57
N ALA A 250 -21.85 -8.32 -4.40
CA ALA A 250 -22.70 -7.30 -3.77
C ALA A 250 -22.55 -5.95 -4.49
N ASP A 251 -23.59 -5.15 -4.50
CA ASP A 251 -23.54 -3.79 -5.03
C ASP A 251 -22.54 -2.93 -4.26
N GLY A 252 -21.83 -2.06 -4.98
CA GLY A 252 -20.79 -1.21 -4.40
C GLY A 252 -19.50 -1.94 -3.99
N SER A 253 -19.35 -3.24 -4.30
CA SER A 253 -18.11 -3.96 -4.04
C SER A 253 -16.90 -3.31 -4.74
N GLN A 254 -15.76 -3.32 -4.09
CA GLN A 254 -14.52 -2.71 -4.58
C GLN A 254 -13.38 -3.74 -4.64
N ASP A 255 -12.29 -3.38 -5.32
CA ASP A 255 -10.98 -3.99 -5.09
C ASP A 255 -10.11 -3.09 -4.19
N LEU A 256 -8.93 -3.58 -3.80
CA LEU A 256 -8.04 -2.84 -2.90
C LEU A 256 -7.62 -1.45 -3.44
N LEU A 257 -7.39 -1.29 -4.75
CA LEU A 257 -6.94 -0.02 -5.32
C LEU A 257 -8.09 0.96 -5.55
N SER A 258 -9.19 0.46 -6.14
CA SER A 258 -10.41 1.26 -6.34
C SER A 258 -10.96 1.77 -5.01
N PHE A 259 -10.95 0.95 -3.95
CA PHE A 259 -11.35 1.40 -2.62
C PHE A 259 -10.52 2.60 -2.11
N MET A 260 -9.20 2.60 -2.33
CA MET A 260 -8.32 3.70 -1.89
C MET A 260 -8.61 5.03 -2.59
N TYR A 261 -9.05 4.98 -3.85
CA TYR A 261 -9.31 6.17 -4.68
C TYR A 261 -10.81 6.52 -4.79
N GLN A 262 -11.70 5.68 -4.27
CA GLN A 262 -13.15 5.89 -4.24
C GLN A 262 -13.50 7.23 -3.57
N PHE A 263 -12.72 7.65 -2.58
CA PHE A 263 -13.02 8.83 -1.77
C PHE A 263 -12.84 10.16 -2.50
N MET A 264 -12.17 10.16 -3.65
CA MET A 264 -12.15 11.31 -4.56
C MET A 264 -13.53 11.61 -5.15
N TYR A 265 -14.40 10.60 -5.23
CA TYR A 265 -15.74 10.70 -5.79
C TYR A 265 -16.78 10.86 -4.69
N VAL A 266 -16.66 10.11 -3.60
CA VAL A 266 -17.64 10.09 -2.51
C VAL A 266 -16.91 10.27 -1.20
N ALA A 267 -17.19 11.35 -0.47
CA ALA A 267 -16.53 11.61 0.81
C ALA A 267 -16.73 10.43 1.79
N PRO A 268 -15.72 10.11 2.62
CA PRO A 268 -15.85 9.01 3.58
C PRO A 268 -16.97 9.29 4.59
N MET A 269 -17.74 8.26 4.91
CA MET A 269 -18.76 8.32 5.96
C MET A 269 -18.18 7.93 7.33
N GLN A 270 -18.91 8.25 8.41
CA GLN A 270 -18.48 7.93 9.78
C GLN A 270 -18.22 6.42 9.99
N SER A 271 -19.02 5.58 9.36
CA SER A 271 -18.86 4.13 9.31
C SER A 271 -19.28 3.63 7.94
N MET A 272 -18.53 2.66 7.40
CA MET A 272 -18.74 2.12 6.07
C MET A 272 -18.52 0.62 6.10
N GLN A 273 -19.41 -0.13 5.48
CA GLN A 273 -19.29 -1.57 5.30
C GLN A 273 -19.30 -1.88 3.81
N LEU A 274 -18.21 -2.46 3.29
CA LEU A 274 -18.08 -2.77 1.86
C LEU A 274 -17.48 -4.15 1.65
N SER A 275 -17.94 -4.83 0.60
CA SER A 275 -17.30 -6.04 0.09
C SER A 275 -16.06 -5.65 -0.72
N ILE A 276 -14.88 -6.08 -0.28
CA ILE A 276 -13.60 -5.75 -0.89
C ILE A 276 -12.85 -7.02 -1.27
N THR A 277 -12.38 -7.10 -2.52
CA THR A 277 -11.54 -8.20 -3.02
C THR A 277 -10.07 -7.83 -3.03
N ASN A 278 -9.22 -8.81 -2.72
CA ASN A 278 -7.77 -8.74 -2.95
C ASN A 278 -7.33 -9.60 -4.15
N GLY A 279 -8.27 -10.04 -4.99
CA GLY A 279 -8.03 -10.97 -6.11
C GLY A 279 -8.10 -12.44 -5.71
N LYS A 280 -7.68 -12.79 -4.49
CA LYS A 280 -7.71 -14.18 -3.98
C LYS A 280 -9.02 -14.51 -3.26
N LYS A 281 -9.58 -13.54 -2.53
CA LYS A 281 -10.87 -13.63 -1.83
C LYS A 281 -11.58 -12.28 -1.89
N ILE A 282 -12.89 -12.31 -1.70
CA ILE A 282 -13.72 -11.14 -1.40
C ILE A 282 -14.26 -11.30 0.02
N ALA A 283 -14.24 -10.22 0.80
CA ALA A 283 -14.72 -10.21 2.18
C ALA A 283 -15.36 -8.85 2.52
N ILE A 284 -16.27 -8.86 3.48
CA ILE A 284 -16.89 -7.62 3.99
C ILE A 284 -15.92 -6.99 4.99
N TYR A 285 -15.55 -5.73 4.76
CA TYR A 285 -14.74 -4.94 5.65
C TYR A 285 -15.53 -3.76 6.21
N VAL A 286 -15.36 -3.51 7.50
CA VAL A 286 -15.92 -2.35 8.19
C VAL A 286 -14.80 -1.34 8.40
N TYR A 287 -15.01 -0.12 7.92
CA TYR A 287 -14.11 1.01 8.12
C TYR A 287 -14.80 2.09 8.95
N SER A 288 -14.06 2.69 9.86
CA SER A 288 -14.48 3.82 10.68
C SER A 288 -13.65 5.06 10.37
N PHE A 289 -14.30 6.21 10.47
CA PHE A 289 -13.63 7.50 10.51
C PHE A 289 -13.03 7.71 11.92
N GLU A 290 -11.71 7.78 12.00
CA GLU A 290 -10.96 7.91 13.26
C GLU A 290 -10.71 9.38 13.65
N GLY A 291 -10.85 10.31 12.71
CA GLY A 291 -10.64 11.73 12.94
C GLY A 291 -9.88 12.42 11.81
N GLU A 292 -9.74 13.74 11.97
CA GLU A 292 -8.79 14.53 11.20
C GLU A 292 -7.46 14.60 11.93
N GLU A 293 -6.36 14.41 11.21
CA GLU A 293 -5.02 14.58 11.74
C GLU A 293 -4.05 15.16 10.71
N VAL A 294 -2.99 15.80 11.23
CA VAL A 294 -1.91 16.32 10.40
C VAL A 294 -0.77 15.31 10.38
N ILE A 295 -0.39 14.85 9.20
CA ILE A 295 0.77 13.95 9.03
C ILE A 295 1.94 14.73 8.42
N SER A 296 3.15 14.47 8.93
CA SER A 296 4.36 14.99 8.30
C SER A 296 4.79 14.10 7.13
N SER A 297 5.18 14.72 6.02
CA SER A 297 5.65 14.05 4.82
C SER A 297 6.79 14.84 4.16
N LYS A 298 7.37 14.32 3.07
CA LYS A 298 8.34 15.08 2.27
C LYS A 298 7.71 16.21 1.46
N MET A 299 6.37 16.21 1.34
CA MET A 299 5.62 17.33 0.79
C MET A 299 5.31 18.42 1.83
N GLY A 300 5.77 18.24 3.09
CA GLY A 300 5.38 19.07 4.23
C GLY A 300 4.29 18.41 5.07
N ASP A 301 3.70 19.20 5.96
CA ASP A 301 2.59 18.77 6.79
C ASP A 301 1.29 18.77 5.98
N LEU A 302 0.54 17.67 6.04
CA LEU A 302 -0.68 17.46 5.26
C LEU A 302 -1.86 17.25 6.19
N ARG A 303 -2.97 17.98 5.95
CA ARG A 303 -4.23 17.72 6.65
C ARG A 303 -4.90 16.51 6.04
N THR A 304 -5.29 15.57 6.90
CA THR A 304 -5.82 14.28 6.47
C THR A 304 -7.02 13.85 7.29
N VAL A 305 -7.84 13.01 6.69
CA VAL A 305 -8.80 12.15 7.37
C VAL A 305 -8.19 10.77 7.51
N HIS A 306 -8.25 10.21 8.72
CA HIS A 306 -7.81 8.84 9.00
C HIS A 306 -8.99 7.88 8.99
N LEU A 307 -8.90 6.86 8.14
CA LEU A 307 -9.80 5.71 8.12
C LEU A 307 -9.08 4.47 8.62
N ALA A 308 -9.68 3.73 9.53
CA ALA A 308 -9.14 2.46 10.00
C ALA A 308 -10.14 1.34 9.75
N ARG A 309 -9.63 0.18 9.34
CA ARG A 309 -10.43 -1.05 9.32
C ARG A 309 -10.66 -1.50 10.75
N THR A 310 -11.93 -1.69 11.13
CA THR A 310 -12.28 -2.43 12.33
C THR A 310 -11.90 -3.90 12.10
N ALA A 311 -10.95 -4.40 12.87
CA ALA A 311 -10.41 -5.74 12.75
C ALA A 311 -10.09 -6.29 14.15
N ASP A 312 -10.28 -7.59 14.36
CA ASP A 312 -9.83 -8.26 15.58
C ASP A 312 -8.30 -8.21 15.68
N GLU A 313 -7.74 -8.34 16.89
CA GLU A 313 -6.28 -8.29 17.08
C GLU A 313 -5.53 -9.38 16.30
N SER A 314 -6.19 -10.50 15.99
CA SER A 314 -5.64 -11.60 15.18
C SER A 314 -5.72 -11.34 13.67
N GLU A 315 -6.35 -10.25 13.25
CA GLU A 315 -6.49 -9.91 11.84
C GLU A 315 -5.54 -8.79 11.43
N LYS A 316 -5.11 -8.85 10.16
CA LYS A 316 -4.36 -7.78 9.53
C LYS A 316 -5.11 -6.45 9.62
N LYS A 317 -4.55 -5.40 10.21
CA LYS A 317 -5.16 -4.05 10.23
C LYS A 317 -4.74 -3.25 9.00
N THR A 318 -5.67 -2.54 8.37
CA THR A 318 -5.39 -1.60 7.26
C THR A 318 -5.91 -0.22 7.64
N GLU A 319 -5.07 0.80 7.47
CA GLU A 319 -5.35 2.20 7.80
C GLU A 319 -4.97 3.10 6.62
N LEU A 320 -5.76 4.14 6.39
CA LEU A 320 -5.65 5.06 5.25
C LEU A 320 -5.72 6.50 5.75
N TRP A 321 -4.80 7.32 5.28
CA TRP A 321 -4.84 8.77 5.47
C TRP A 321 -5.12 9.44 4.13
N LEU A 322 -6.26 10.09 4.05
CA LEU A 322 -6.78 10.73 2.85
C LEU A 322 -6.61 12.24 2.98
N SER A 323 -5.95 12.91 2.02
CA SER A 323 -5.67 14.33 2.17
C SER A 323 -6.90 15.20 1.90
N LEU A 324 -7.24 16.06 2.86
CA LEU A 324 -8.31 17.06 2.73
C LEU A 324 -7.96 18.10 1.66
N ASP A 325 -6.67 18.41 1.52
CA ASP A 325 -6.16 19.41 0.58
C ASP A 325 -6.02 18.87 -0.85
N TYR A 326 -6.16 17.56 -1.05
CA TYR A 326 -6.06 16.90 -2.37
C TYR A 326 -7.26 15.99 -2.66
N GLN A 327 -8.48 16.46 -2.40
CA GLN A 327 -9.73 15.73 -2.71
C GLN A 327 -9.73 14.27 -2.23
N TYR A 328 -9.27 14.01 -1.01
CA TYR A 328 -9.16 12.68 -0.41
C TYR A 328 -8.23 11.70 -1.13
N VAL A 329 -7.27 12.17 -1.93
CA VAL A 329 -6.20 11.31 -2.46
C VAL A 329 -5.43 10.67 -1.29
N PRO A 330 -5.15 9.36 -1.34
CA PRO A 330 -4.40 8.69 -0.28
C PRO A 330 -2.96 9.22 -0.21
N VAL A 331 -2.55 9.65 0.97
CA VAL A 331 -1.20 10.20 1.24
C VAL A 331 -0.41 9.38 2.26
N LYS A 332 -1.08 8.49 2.99
CA LYS A 332 -0.41 7.46 3.77
C LYS A 332 -1.28 6.20 3.84
N ILE A 333 -0.64 5.04 3.77
CA ILE A 333 -1.28 3.73 3.89
C ILE A 333 -0.47 2.94 4.90
N ARG A 334 -1.12 2.34 5.88
CA ARG A 334 -0.48 1.51 6.89
C ARG A 334 -1.17 0.15 6.97
N GLU A 335 -0.38 -0.90 6.86
CA GLU A 335 -0.83 -2.26 7.04
C GLU A 335 -0.06 -2.91 8.18
N SER A 336 -0.77 -3.46 9.16
CA SER A 336 -0.20 -4.18 10.29
C SER A 336 -0.58 -5.65 10.21
N GLU A 337 0.41 -6.53 10.13
CA GLU A 337 0.24 -7.99 10.13
C GLU A 337 0.09 -8.54 11.56
N GLU A 338 -0.48 -9.73 11.70
CA GLU A 338 -0.68 -10.43 12.99
C GLU A 338 0.64 -10.62 13.77
N ASN A 339 1.76 -10.82 13.07
CA ASN A 339 3.09 -10.97 13.67
C ASN A 339 3.71 -9.64 14.17
N GLY A 340 2.95 -8.53 14.10
CA GLY A 340 3.37 -7.19 14.50
C GLY A 340 4.26 -6.48 13.48
N LYS A 341 4.44 -7.04 12.28
CA LYS A 341 5.14 -6.36 11.18
C LYS A 341 4.22 -5.32 10.57
N VAL A 342 4.73 -4.10 10.42
CA VAL A 342 4.03 -2.97 9.82
C VAL A 342 4.71 -2.61 8.51
N TYR A 343 3.88 -2.39 7.49
CA TYR A 343 4.23 -1.77 6.22
C TYR A 343 3.56 -0.40 6.18
N GLU A 344 4.36 0.64 6.00
CA GLU A 344 3.87 2.01 5.96
C GLU A 344 4.35 2.69 4.68
N LEU A 345 3.41 3.15 3.86
CA LEU A 345 3.66 3.98 2.69
C LEU A 345 3.35 5.41 3.08
N VAL A 346 4.32 6.30 2.94
CA VAL A 346 4.14 7.75 3.18
C VAL A 346 4.43 8.50 1.89
N ILE A 347 3.55 9.43 1.52
CA ILE A 347 3.69 10.20 0.28
C ILE A 347 5.02 10.96 0.26
N ASN A 348 5.72 10.84 -0.85
CA ASN A 348 6.95 11.56 -1.16
C ASN A 348 6.67 12.71 -2.14
N SER A 349 5.86 12.46 -3.18
CA SER A 349 5.45 13.47 -4.14
C SER A 349 4.08 13.15 -4.74
N LEU A 350 3.38 14.20 -5.14
CA LEU A 350 2.07 14.12 -5.79
C LEU A 350 2.05 15.05 -7.00
N LYS A 351 1.64 14.52 -8.15
CA LYS A 351 1.41 15.28 -9.37
C LYS A 351 -0.02 15.06 -9.85
N THR A 352 -0.74 16.14 -10.10
CA THR A 352 -2.12 16.12 -10.57
C THR A 352 -2.27 16.96 -11.84
N ASP A 353 -3.32 16.70 -12.62
CA ASP A 353 -3.72 17.50 -13.78
C ASP A 353 -4.28 18.88 -13.42
N ASN A 354 -4.67 19.08 -12.15
CA ASN A 354 -5.09 20.36 -11.61
C ASN A 354 -4.24 20.71 -10.37
N PRO A 355 -3.31 21.68 -10.44
CA PRO A 355 -2.72 22.22 -9.22
C PRO A 355 -3.85 22.94 -8.48
N LEU A 356 -4.31 22.38 -7.36
CA LEU A 356 -5.23 23.11 -6.50
C LEU A 356 -4.54 24.41 -6.09
N LEU A 357 -5.11 25.54 -6.52
CA LEU A 357 -4.83 26.83 -5.93
C LEU A 357 -5.37 26.76 -4.50
N LEU A 358 -4.51 26.47 -3.53
CA LEU A 358 -4.84 26.70 -2.13
C LEU A 358 -5.18 28.21 -2.00
N PRO A 359 -6.29 28.59 -1.33
CA PRO A 359 -6.44 29.97 -0.93
C PRO A 359 -5.26 30.33 -0.03
N GLN A 360 -4.53 31.38 -0.42
CA GLN A 360 -3.40 31.94 0.32
C GLN A 360 -3.82 32.54 1.66
#